data_AF-A0A401ZQZ8-F1
#
_entry.id   AF-A0A401ZQZ8-F1
#
_cell.length_a   1.000
_cell.length_b   1.000
_cell.length_c   1.000
_cell.angle_alpha   90.00
_cell.angle_beta   90.00
_cell.angle_gamma   90.00
#
_symmetry.space_group_name_H-M   'P 1'
#
loop_
_entity.id
_entity.type
_entity.pdbx_description
1 polymer ?
#
loop_
_entity_poly.entity_id
_entity_poly.type
_entity_poly.pdbx_seq_one_letter_code
_entity_poly.pdbx_strand_id
1 'polypeptide(L)'
;MESFSQYVQALQVLGVEKYDSYLTDGHSEFFGKDGHKIVSPSVHVTLTYEQFRYGFTNALSEEEARQLYDRYAVPGSGTPVFQAAATNLNPWTEDQLNIRNPERGPLLLIAGEQDHIVPLAVVKAAYKLQQQNPSVTALREMSGREHSLIIDHGWREVAEFASAFIAEHLLSDQ
;
A
#
# COMPACT_ATOMS: atom_id res chain seq x y z
N MET A 1 3.68 9.82 25.68
CA MET A 1 2.46 9.17 25.14
C MET A 1 1.37 9.44 26.15
N GLU A 2 0.41 10.31 25.85
CA GLU A 2 -0.70 10.59 26.77
C GLU A 2 -1.60 9.36 26.88
N SER A 3 -2.08 9.06 28.08
CA SER A 3 -2.98 7.93 28.30
C SER A 3 -4.38 8.25 27.76
N PHE A 4 -5.12 7.23 27.34
CA PHE A 4 -6.49 7.39 26.86
C PHE A 4 -7.39 8.13 27.87
N SER A 5 -7.18 7.91 29.17
CA SER A 5 -7.91 8.63 30.23
C SER A 5 -7.62 10.13 30.25
N GLN A 6 -6.37 10.55 29.98
CA GLN A 6 -6.00 11.97 29.93
C GLN A 6 -6.60 12.65 28.70
N TYR A 7 -6.63 11.94 27.56
CA TYR A 7 -7.29 12.41 26.34
C TYR A 7 -8.79 12.64 26.54
N VAL A 8 -9.50 11.68 27.15
CA VAL A 8 -10.94 11.81 27.43
C VAL A 8 -11.23 12.97 28.40
N GLN A 9 -10.41 13.15 29.44
CA GLN A 9 -10.54 14.29 30.35
C GLN A 9 -10.30 15.63 29.66
N ALA A 10 -9.34 15.71 28.73
CA ALA A 10 -9.09 16.91 27.95
C ALA A 10 -10.30 17.30 27.07
N LEU A 11 -10.95 16.32 26.43
CA LEU A 11 -12.17 16.55 25.64
C LEU A 11 -13.31 17.12 26.50
N GLN A 12 -13.49 16.60 27.72
CA GLN A 12 -14.50 17.13 28.65
C GLN A 12 -14.22 18.58 29.07
N VAL A 13 -12.95 18.92 29.34
CA VAL A 13 -12.54 20.30 29.67
C VAL A 13 -12.80 21.26 28.52
N LEU A 14 -12.68 20.78 27.27
CA LEU A 14 -13.00 21.54 26.05
C LEU A 14 -14.50 21.65 25.77
N GLY A 15 -15.36 21.10 26.63
CA GLY A 15 -16.82 21.19 26.50
C GLY A 15 -17.42 20.21 25.49
N VAL A 16 -16.69 19.16 25.09
CA VAL A 16 -17.22 18.08 24.27
C VAL A 16 -18.12 17.19 25.13
N GLU A 17 -19.39 17.07 24.74
CA GLU A 17 -20.37 16.21 25.42
C GLU A 17 -20.48 14.82 24.78
N LYS A 18 -20.29 14.77 23.46
CA LYS A 18 -20.32 13.54 22.67
C LYS A 18 -19.29 13.63 21.55
N TYR A 19 -18.73 12.49 21.15
CA TYR A 19 -18.03 12.37 19.88
C TYR A 19 -18.47 11.11 19.15
N ASP A 20 -18.53 11.19 17.83
CA ASP A 20 -18.70 10.04 16.93
C ASP A 20 -17.42 9.90 16.10
N SER A 21 -16.86 8.69 16.01
CA SER A 21 -15.66 8.42 15.21
C SER A 21 -15.97 7.40 14.12
N TYR A 22 -15.63 7.73 12.89
CA TYR A 22 -15.97 6.96 11.70
C TYR A 22 -14.75 6.15 11.31
N LEU A 23 -14.81 4.84 11.58
CA LEU A 23 -13.69 3.92 11.34
C LEU A 23 -13.27 3.84 9.87
N THR A 24 -14.21 4.06 8.96
CA THR A 24 -13.99 3.87 7.52
C THR A 24 -13.00 4.87 6.96
N ASP A 25 -13.12 6.15 7.30
CA ASP A 25 -12.29 7.22 6.75
C ASP A 25 -11.49 7.95 7.85
N GLY A 26 -11.70 7.56 9.11
CA GLY A 26 -10.95 8.02 10.28
C GLY A 26 -11.32 9.43 10.74
N HIS A 27 -12.38 10.03 10.20
CA HIS A 27 -12.85 11.32 10.69
C HIS A 27 -13.60 11.18 12.03
N SER A 28 -13.63 12.26 12.81
CA SER A 28 -14.37 12.33 14.06
C SER A 28 -15.20 13.60 14.12
N GLU A 29 -16.42 13.48 14.63
CA GLU A 29 -17.34 14.57 14.90
C GLU A 29 -17.40 14.80 16.41
N PHE A 30 -17.16 16.04 16.83
CA PHE A 30 -17.24 16.47 18.23
C PHE A 30 -18.45 17.36 18.41
N PHE A 31 -19.25 17.06 19.43
CA PHE A 31 -20.48 17.77 19.74
C PHE A 31 -20.32 18.50 21.08
N GLY A 32 -20.54 19.81 21.06
CA GLY A 32 -20.52 20.68 22.24
C GLY A 32 -21.93 21.14 22.63
N LYS A 33 -21.99 21.90 23.72
CA LYS A 33 -23.23 22.53 24.20
C LYS A 33 -23.86 23.42 23.13
N ASP A 34 -25.19 23.56 23.20
CA ASP A 34 -26.00 24.39 22.29
C ASP A 34 -26.00 23.94 20.82
N GLY A 35 -25.65 22.66 20.56
CA GLY A 35 -25.67 22.07 19.22
C GLY A 35 -24.44 22.41 18.37
N HIS A 36 -23.36 22.93 18.97
CA HIS A 36 -22.11 23.19 18.27
C HIS A 36 -21.46 21.89 17.80
N LYS A 37 -20.99 21.84 16.55
CA LYS A 37 -20.38 20.66 15.92
C LYS A 37 -19.05 21.03 15.26
N ILE A 38 -18.00 20.26 15.56
CA ILE A 38 -16.69 20.34 14.92
C ILE A 38 -16.41 19.00 14.24
N VAL A 39 -15.92 19.01 13.00
CA VAL A 39 -15.61 17.80 12.22
C VAL A 39 -14.12 17.80 11.92
N SER A 40 -13.42 16.73 12.29
CA SER A 40 -12.03 16.55 11.86
C SER A 40 -11.98 16.19 10.38
N PRO A 41 -10.90 16.53 9.65
CA PRO A 41 -10.69 15.99 8.32
C PRO A 41 -10.64 14.46 8.34
N SER A 42 -11.01 13.85 7.21
CA SER A 42 -10.74 12.44 6.95
C SER A 42 -9.24 12.19 6.82
N VAL A 43 -8.76 11.07 7.35
CA VAL A 43 -7.36 10.65 7.27
C VAL A 43 -7.16 9.46 6.32
N HIS A 44 -8.24 8.86 5.83
CA HIS A 44 -8.22 7.87 4.76
C HIS A 44 -9.02 8.36 3.54
N VAL A 45 -8.51 8.08 2.35
CA VAL A 45 -9.15 8.46 1.11
C VAL A 45 -9.77 7.22 0.49
N THR A 46 -11.07 7.27 0.23
CA THR A 46 -11.75 6.30 -0.62
C THR A 46 -11.53 6.70 -2.07
N LEU A 47 -10.95 5.82 -2.87
CA LEU A 47 -10.88 6.04 -4.32
C LEU A 47 -12.28 5.94 -4.90
N THR A 48 -12.61 6.83 -5.85
CA THR A 48 -13.78 6.60 -6.70
C THR A 48 -13.53 5.39 -7.60
N TYR A 49 -14.60 4.81 -8.18
CA TYR A 49 -14.45 3.73 -9.15
C TYR A 49 -13.51 4.12 -10.30
N GLU A 50 -13.61 5.35 -10.82
CA GLU A 50 -12.74 5.83 -11.90
C GLU A 50 -11.27 5.89 -11.48
N GLN A 51 -10.97 6.34 -10.25
CA GLN A 51 -9.61 6.36 -9.71
C GLN A 51 -9.06 4.95 -9.48
N PHE A 52 -9.88 4.05 -8.94
CA PHE A 52 -9.52 2.65 -8.77
C PHE A 52 -9.32 1.95 -10.12
N ARG A 53 -10.16 2.24 -11.11
CA ARG A 53 -10.02 1.74 -12.47
C ARG A 53 -8.72 2.21 -13.10
N TYR A 54 -8.39 3.48 -12.95
CA TYR A 54 -7.14 4.02 -13.47
C TYR A 54 -5.91 3.45 -12.78
N GLY A 55 -5.91 3.36 -11.44
CA GLY A 55 -4.74 2.95 -10.68
C GLY A 55 -4.55 1.43 -10.63
N PHE A 56 -5.63 0.70 -10.33
CA PHE A 56 -5.55 -0.68 -9.89
C PHE A 56 -5.91 -1.69 -10.97
N THR A 57 -6.85 -1.38 -11.86
CA THR A 57 -7.50 -2.36 -12.73
C THR A 57 -7.54 -1.90 -14.19
N ASN A 58 -6.59 -1.09 -14.66
CA ASN A 58 -6.68 -0.38 -15.94
C ASN A 58 -6.66 -1.27 -17.19
N ALA A 59 -6.09 -2.47 -17.11
CA ALA A 59 -6.00 -3.45 -18.20
C ALA A 59 -7.07 -4.56 -18.13
N LEU A 60 -7.84 -4.65 -17.04
CA LEU A 60 -8.93 -5.62 -16.88
C LEU A 60 -10.16 -5.28 -17.72
N SER A 61 -11.13 -6.19 -17.79
CA SER A 61 -12.49 -5.86 -18.25
C SER A 61 -13.21 -4.92 -17.25
N GLU A 62 -14.18 -4.13 -17.73
CA GLU A 62 -15.02 -3.28 -16.87
C GLU A 62 -15.79 -4.11 -15.83
N GLU A 63 -16.26 -5.29 -16.22
CA GLU A 63 -17.00 -6.19 -15.33
C GLU A 63 -16.14 -6.63 -14.15
N GLU A 64 -14.93 -7.14 -14.43
CA GLU A 64 -14.02 -7.59 -13.39
C GLU A 64 -13.53 -6.42 -12.54
N ALA A 65 -13.21 -5.27 -13.14
CA ALA A 65 -12.80 -4.08 -12.41
C ALA A 65 -13.86 -3.62 -11.42
N ARG A 66 -15.15 -3.65 -11.80
CA ARG A 66 -16.26 -3.35 -10.87
C ARG A 66 -16.37 -4.38 -9.76
N GLN A 67 -16.28 -5.67 -10.09
CA GLN A 67 -16.32 -6.73 -9.07
C GLN A 67 -15.19 -6.57 -8.05
N LEU A 68 -13.98 -6.23 -8.50
CA LEU A 68 -12.84 -5.98 -7.62
C LEU A 68 -13.02 -4.71 -6.80
N TYR A 69 -13.53 -3.63 -7.39
CA TYR A 69 -13.83 -2.40 -6.66
C TYR A 69 -14.86 -2.64 -5.56
N ASP A 70 -16.00 -3.24 -5.89
CA ASP A 70 -17.10 -3.50 -4.93
C ASP A 70 -16.66 -4.42 -3.79
N ARG A 71 -15.71 -5.32 -4.06
CA ARG A 71 -15.23 -6.31 -3.09
C ARG A 71 -14.05 -5.84 -2.24
N TYR A 72 -13.12 -5.08 -2.81
CA TYR A 72 -11.82 -4.81 -2.21
C TYR A 72 -11.50 -3.33 -2.00
N ALA A 73 -12.22 -2.39 -2.64
CA ALA A 73 -11.97 -0.98 -2.44
C ALA A 73 -12.45 -0.55 -1.04
N VAL A 74 -11.48 -0.34 -0.16
CA VAL A 74 -11.70 0.25 1.17
C VAL A 74 -10.89 1.54 1.29
N PRO A 75 -11.33 2.49 2.12
CA PRO A 75 -10.56 3.72 2.29
C PRO A 75 -9.21 3.39 2.91
N GLY A 76 -8.15 3.89 2.30
CA GLY A 76 -6.77 3.66 2.72
C GLY A 76 -6.04 4.95 3.04
N SER A 77 -4.95 4.86 3.80
CA SER A 77 -4.07 6.01 3.98
C SER A 77 -3.27 6.23 2.69
N GLY A 78 -3.32 7.44 2.13
CA GLY A 78 -2.45 7.83 1.01
C GLY A 78 -0.99 8.07 1.43
N THR A 79 -0.75 8.25 2.73
CA THR A 79 0.55 8.66 3.30
C THR A 79 1.71 7.72 2.92
N PRO A 80 1.58 6.38 2.98
CA PRO A 80 2.67 5.47 2.61
C PRO A 80 3.08 5.59 1.13
N VAL A 81 2.12 5.83 0.23
CA VAL A 81 2.39 6.02 -1.21
C VAL A 81 3.15 7.32 -1.43
N PHE A 82 2.74 8.41 -0.77
CA PHE A 82 3.45 9.69 -0.84
C PHE A 82 4.85 9.62 -0.23
N GLN A 83 5.02 8.88 0.87
CA GLN A 83 6.34 8.63 1.46
C GLN A 83 7.24 7.85 0.51
N ALA A 84 6.75 6.77 -0.10
CA ALA A 84 7.50 6.00 -1.10
C ALA A 84 7.89 6.85 -2.32
N ALA A 85 6.96 7.69 -2.82
CA ALA A 85 7.23 8.63 -3.90
C ALA A 85 8.27 9.70 -3.52
N ALA A 86 8.19 10.27 -2.31
CA ALA A 86 9.13 11.26 -1.81
C ALA A 86 10.53 10.66 -1.56
N THR A 87 10.62 9.42 -1.07
CA THR A 87 11.89 8.70 -0.88
C THR A 87 12.59 8.41 -2.21
N ASN A 88 11.85 8.14 -3.30
CA ASN A 88 12.44 8.05 -4.63
C ASN A 88 13.03 9.39 -5.13
N LEU A 89 12.57 10.53 -4.61
CA LEU A 89 13.03 11.87 -5.00
C LEU A 89 14.15 12.42 -4.10
N ASN A 90 14.32 11.87 -2.89
CA ASN A 90 15.35 12.29 -1.95
C ASN A 90 16.24 11.11 -1.52
N PRO A 91 17.48 10.98 -2.04
CA PRO A 91 18.41 9.92 -1.66
C PRO A 91 18.94 10.03 -0.20
N TRP A 92 18.49 11.02 0.56
CA TRP A 92 18.87 11.29 1.95
C TRP A 92 17.68 11.22 2.92
N THR A 93 16.77 10.27 2.75
CA THR A 93 15.70 9.98 3.73
C THR A 93 16.22 9.14 4.90
N GLU A 94 15.52 9.19 6.04
CA GLU A 94 15.83 8.40 7.26
C GLU A 94 15.72 6.87 7.04
N ASP A 95 15.14 6.45 5.91
CA ASP A 95 14.92 5.05 5.52
C ASP A 95 16.10 4.46 4.73
N GLN A 96 17.30 4.44 5.32
CA GLN A 96 18.48 3.83 4.69
C GLN A 96 18.41 2.30 4.73
N LEU A 97 18.10 1.67 3.60
CA LEU A 97 18.15 0.21 3.46
C LEU A 97 19.59 -0.27 3.20
N ASN A 98 20.10 -1.20 4.02
CA ASN A 98 21.34 -1.91 3.71
C ASN A 98 21.12 -2.93 2.58
N ILE A 99 21.10 -2.46 1.32
CA ILE A 99 20.91 -3.29 0.13
C ILE A 99 21.98 -4.38 -0.04
N ARG A 100 23.14 -4.24 0.61
CA ARG A 100 24.27 -5.19 0.57
C ARG A 100 24.32 -6.14 1.76
N ASN A 101 23.28 -6.19 2.60
CA ASN A 101 23.25 -7.11 3.73
C ASN A 101 23.36 -8.58 3.25
N PRO A 102 24.44 -9.31 3.56
CA PRO A 102 24.61 -10.69 3.10
C PRO A 102 23.53 -11.63 3.64
N GLU A 103 22.88 -11.30 4.76
CA GLU A 103 21.82 -12.08 5.41
C GLU A 103 20.42 -11.89 4.77
N ARG A 104 20.28 -11.09 3.70
CA ARG A 104 18.95 -10.77 3.11
C ARG A 104 18.27 -11.98 2.46
N GLY A 105 19.04 -12.99 2.07
CA GLY A 105 18.55 -14.14 1.32
C GLY A 105 18.08 -13.81 -0.11
N PRO A 106 17.54 -14.80 -0.83
CA PRO A 106 16.99 -14.62 -2.17
C PRO A 106 15.82 -13.63 -2.20
N LEU A 107 15.77 -12.76 -3.21
CA LEU A 107 14.67 -11.81 -3.44
C LEU A 107 14.09 -11.96 -4.85
N LEU A 108 12.78 -12.09 -4.95
CA LEU A 108 12.04 -11.98 -6.21
C LEU A 108 11.20 -10.69 -6.20
N LEU A 109 11.38 -9.88 -7.24
CA LEU A 109 10.51 -8.76 -7.55
C LEU A 109 9.57 -9.16 -8.70
N ILE A 110 8.27 -8.95 -8.55
CA ILE A 110 7.27 -9.19 -9.60
C ILE A 110 6.60 -7.86 -9.92
N ALA A 111 6.51 -7.49 -11.20
CA ALA A 111 5.96 -6.21 -11.64
C ALA A 111 4.99 -6.36 -12.79
N GLY A 112 3.86 -5.66 -12.71
CA GLY A 112 2.95 -5.48 -13.84
C GLY A 112 3.47 -4.41 -14.80
N GLU A 113 3.43 -4.69 -16.10
CA GLU A 113 3.85 -3.74 -17.14
C GLU A 113 2.97 -2.47 -17.19
N GLN A 114 1.69 -2.61 -16.87
CA GLN A 114 0.68 -1.54 -16.93
C GLN A 114 0.30 -0.99 -15.56
N ASP A 115 1.12 -1.21 -14.52
CA ASP A 115 0.87 -0.70 -13.18
C ASP A 115 1.02 0.83 -13.11
N HIS A 116 -0.06 1.53 -12.76
CA HIS A 116 -0.08 2.99 -12.61
C HIS A 116 0.20 3.46 -11.17
N ILE A 117 0.14 2.59 -10.16
CA ILE A 117 0.45 2.93 -8.76
C ILE A 117 1.95 2.80 -8.53
N VAL A 118 2.56 1.69 -8.97
CA VAL A 118 4.00 1.44 -8.89
C VAL A 118 4.52 1.13 -10.30
N PRO A 119 4.85 2.18 -11.09
CA PRO A 119 5.29 1.99 -12.47
C PRO A 119 6.49 1.04 -12.58
N LEU A 120 6.52 0.24 -13.65
CA LEU A 120 7.60 -0.73 -13.92
C LEU A 120 9.01 -0.13 -13.81
N ALA A 121 9.18 1.14 -14.19
CA ALA A 121 10.46 1.84 -14.06
C ALA A 121 10.95 1.93 -12.60
N VAL A 122 10.04 2.10 -11.64
CA VAL A 122 10.36 2.14 -10.20
C VAL A 122 10.83 0.77 -9.74
N VAL A 123 10.13 -0.31 -10.11
CA VAL A 123 10.54 -1.68 -9.76
C VAL A 123 11.88 -2.03 -10.41
N LYS A 124 12.12 -1.63 -11.67
CA LYS A 124 13.42 -1.79 -12.34
C LYS A 124 14.54 -1.03 -11.63
N ALA A 125 14.27 0.17 -11.12
CA ALA A 125 15.25 0.91 -10.33
C ALA A 125 15.57 0.19 -9.01
N ALA A 126 14.54 -0.31 -8.31
CA ALA A 126 14.70 -1.12 -7.11
C ALA A 126 15.50 -2.39 -7.39
N TYR A 127 15.21 -3.10 -8.48
CA TYR A 127 15.97 -4.28 -8.93
C TYR A 127 17.46 -3.96 -9.13
N LYS A 128 17.79 -2.87 -9.84
CA LYS A 128 19.18 -2.43 -10.06
C LYS A 128 19.94 -2.13 -8.77
N LEU A 129 19.25 -1.66 -7.74
CA LEU A 129 19.85 -1.46 -6.42
C LEU A 129 20.01 -2.81 -5.70
N GLN A 130 18.96 -3.62 -5.68
CA GLN A 130 18.92 -4.89 -4.95
C GLN A 130 19.86 -5.95 -5.53
N GLN A 131 20.10 -5.97 -6.83
CA GLN A 131 21.03 -6.91 -7.48
C GLN A 131 22.50 -6.71 -7.06
N GLN A 132 22.82 -5.65 -6.30
CA GLN A 132 24.16 -5.43 -5.74
C GLN A 132 24.44 -6.30 -4.49
N ASN A 133 23.44 -7.03 -4.02
CA ASN A 133 23.57 -8.00 -2.93
C ASN A 133 24.25 -9.29 -3.42
N PRO A 134 25.05 -9.99 -2.58
CA PRO A 134 25.59 -11.31 -2.93
C PRO A 134 24.52 -12.39 -3.09
N SER A 135 23.37 -12.28 -2.41
CA SER A 135 22.24 -13.20 -2.55
C SER A 135 21.47 -12.98 -3.84
N VAL A 136 20.84 -14.05 -4.35
CA VAL A 136 20.05 -14.02 -5.59
C VAL A 136 19.02 -12.89 -5.55
N THR A 137 18.92 -12.16 -6.66
CA THR A 137 17.88 -11.17 -6.89
C THR A 137 17.33 -11.39 -8.28
N ALA A 138 16.03 -11.64 -8.39
CA ALA A 138 15.33 -11.87 -9.65
C ALA A 138 14.25 -10.82 -9.87
N LEU A 139 13.94 -10.52 -11.13
CA LEU A 139 12.84 -9.68 -11.56
C LEU A 139 11.97 -10.44 -12.57
N ARG A 140 10.67 -10.51 -12.31
CA ARG A 140 9.65 -11.02 -13.23
C ARG A 140 8.75 -9.88 -13.67
N GLU A 141 8.81 -9.55 -14.96
CA GLU A 141 7.89 -8.62 -15.60
C GLU A 141 6.70 -9.41 -16.15
N MET A 142 5.49 -8.98 -15.83
CA MET A 142 4.27 -9.60 -16.33
C MET A 142 3.61 -8.70 -17.36
N SER A 143 3.69 -9.12 -18.63
CA SER A 143 3.23 -8.30 -19.74
C SER A 143 1.72 -8.12 -19.69
N GLY A 144 1.28 -6.88 -19.94
CA GLY A 144 -0.14 -6.52 -19.93
C GLY A 144 -0.84 -6.53 -18.56
N ARG A 145 -0.12 -6.79 -17.47
CA ARG A 145 -0.69 -6.86 -16.12
C ARG A 145 -0.60 -5.51 -15.40
N GLU A 146 -1.60 -5.20 -14.60
CA GLU A 146 -1.66 -3.98 -13.79
C GLU A 146 -1.48 -4.24 -12.28
N HIS A 147 -1.72 -3.23 -11.44
CA HIS A 147 -1.52 -3.31 -9.99
C HIS A 147 -2.38 -4.38 -9.27
N SER A 148 -3.55 -4.74 -9.82
CA SER A 148 -4.42 -5.78 -9.27
C SER A 148 -3.89 -7.21 -9.40
N LEU A 149 -2.68 -7.41 -9.95
CA LEU A 149 -2.14 -8.70 -10.37
C LEU A 149 -2.23 -9.83 -9.33
N ILE A 150 -2.32 -9.52 -8.03
CA ILE A 150 -2.46 -10.49 -6.93
C ILE A 150 -3.91 -10.85 -6.55
N ILE A 151 -4.91 -10.12 -7.06
CA ILE A 151 -6.33 -10.29 -6.70
C ILE A 151 -7.27 -10.41 -7.90
N ASP A 152 -6.80 -10.13 -9.11
CA ASP A 152 -7.57 -10.35 -10.35
C ASP A 152 -7.47 -11.81 -10.85
N HIS A 153 -8.18 -12.15 -11.93
CA HIS A 153 -8.28 -13.50 -12.49
C HIS A 153 -6.93 -14.20 -12.73
N GLY A 154 -5.86 -13.44 -13.00
CA GLY A 154 -4.52 -13.95 -13.30
C GLY A 154 -3.63 -14.17 -12.08
N TRP A 155 -4.14 -13.96 -10.85
CA TRP A 155 -3.36 -14.10 -9.61
C TRP A 155 -2.60 -15.42 -9.47
N ARG A 156 -3.10 -16.50 -10.08
CA ARG A 156 -2.46 -17.82 -10.03
C ARG A 156 -1.08 -17.81 -10.67
N GLU A 157 -0.89 -17.10 -11.78
CA GLU A 157 0.42 -17.00 -12.44
C GLU A 157 1.45 -16.34 -11.52
N VAL A 158 1.04 -15.32 -10.76
CA VAL A 158 1.89 -14.65 -9.75
C VAL A 158 2.29 -15.62 -8.65
N ALA A 159 1.32 -16.39 -8.13
CA ALA A 159 1.55 -17.37 -7.09
C ALA A 159 2.48 -18.50 -7.58
N GLU A 160 2.35 -18.93 -8.83
CA GLU A 160 3.21 -19.93 -9.44
C GLU A 160 4.65 -19.44 -9.57
N PHE A 161 4.89 -18.20 -10.02
CA PHE A 161 6.25 -17.63 -10.06
C PHE A 161 6.88 -17.54 -8.67
N ALA A 162 6.11 -17.04 -7.69
CA ALA A 162 6.60 -16.95 -6.31
C ALA A 162 6.91 -18.33 -5.73
N SER A 163 6.01 -19.31 -5.92
CA SER A 163 6.19 -20.67 -5.44
C SER A 163 7.38 -21.38 -6.09
N ALA A 164 7.59 -21.18 -7.39
CA ALA A 164 8.73 -21.76 -8.10
C ALA A 164 10.05 -21.20 -7.59
N PHE A 165 10.14 -19.88 -7.41
CA PHE A 165 11.32 -19.21 -6.86
C PHE A 165 11.63 -19.66 -5.43
N ILE A 166 10.60 -19.78 -4.59
CA ILE A 166 10.69 -20.35 -3.24
C ILE A 166 11.25 -21.77 -3.31
N ALA A 167 10.69 -22.64 -4.14
CA ALA A 167 11.15 -24.02 -4.26
C ALA A 167 12.60 -24.12 -4.74
N GLU A 168 13.00 -23.28 -5.69
CA GLU A 168 14.36 -23.22 -6.22
C GLU A 168 15.40 -22.84 -5.15
N HIS A 169 15.04 -21.92 -4.25
CA HIS A 169 15.99 -21.31 -3.31
C HIS A 169 15.82 -21.67 -1.84
N LEU A 170 14.75 -22.38 -1.44
CA LEU A 170 14.62 -22.97 -0.10
C LEU A 170 15.11 -24.41 -0.03
N LEU A 171 15.17 -25.12 -1.17
CA LEU A 171 15.61 -26.52 -1.22
C LEU A 171 17.09 -26.69 -1.56
N SER A 172 17.79 -25.61 -1.89
CA SER A 172 19.22 -25.62 -2.25
C SER A 172 20.16 -25.37 -1.05
N ASP A 173 19.61 -25.02 0.12
CA ASP A 173 20.33 -24.83 1.39
C ASP A 173 20.18 -26.02 2.38
N GLN A 174 19.81 -27.22 1.88
CA GLN A 174 19.82 -28.49 2.65
C GLN A 174 20.83 -29.50 2.13
#